data_AF-A0A8T4YV54-F1
#
_entry.id   AF-A0A8T4YV54-F1
#
_cell.length_a   1.000
_cell.length_b   1.000
_cell.length_c   1.000
_cell.angle_alpha   90.00
_cell.angle_beta   90.00
_cell.angle_gamma   90.00
#
_symmetry.space_group_name_H-M   'P 1'
#
loop_
_entity.id
_entity.type
_entity.pdbx_description
1 polymer ?
#
loop_
_entity_poly.entity_id
_entity_poly.type
_entity_poly.pdbx_seq_one_letter_code
_entity_poly.pdbx_strand_id
1 'polypeptide(L)'
;LENFGFAYSLSSSLYRDHSLESDRTARDDAAMGTRFKTPNQPQVPENEGGERGDIMSLRGAEFNPTAEWPDSCFAYVPPSAQGPEGNKSERKLPYRWPDGRIDLDHLRNALARWSQTEFHSQEAKMDALRELCRAAKEVGVESELCEERLSSKIGESNMGEEKDRRIAELEAEIKRLQGELATSRQKIEILERKEPHKTFQAELERLKAENKELKEWKSKVIAEELAEKASEVEDLRIRAGLSDERDRSKDIEQLKKLNAEALDKMRDDLLAVVTMIESEPAGPKARFRVPRSDSLVEQVRETLYGYTRDDKGEVS
;
A
#
# COMPACT_ATOMS: atom_id res chain seq x y z
N LEU A 1 -43.13 11.39 51.46
CA LEU A 1 -42.95 10.03 50.87
C LEU A 1 -43.23 10.18 49.38
N GLU A 2 -42.24 10.70 48.66
CA GLU A 2 -42.30 10.94 47.22
C GLU A 2 -41.77 9.70 46.49
N ASN A 3 -42.59 9.13 45.64
CA ASN A 3 -42.27 7.97 44.81
C ASN A 3 -41.55 8.44 43.53
N PHE A 4 -40.23 8.28 43.50
CA PHE A 4 -39.43 8.39 42.28
C PHE A 4 -39.44 7.05 41.52
N GLY A 5 -40.31 6.93 40.52
CA GLY A 5 -40.28 5.85 39.54
C GLY A 5 -39.44 6.25 38.33
N PHE A 6 -38.15 5.88 38.31
CA PHE A 6 -37.31 5.95 37.11
C PHE A 6 -37.50 4.69 36.27
N ALA A 7 -38.25 4.81 35.18
CA ALA A 7 -38.32 3.79 34.14
C ALA A 7 -37.08 3.91 33.23
N TYR A 8 -36.16 2.95 33.32
CA TYR A 8 -35.09 2.79 32.34
C TYR A 8 -35.64 2.12 31.08
N SER A 9 -35.69 2.86 29.98
CA SER A 9 -35.95 2.30 28.66
C SER A 9 -34.65 1.69 28.14
N LEU A 10 -34.60 0.35 28.08
CA LEU A 10 -33.52 -0.39 27.43
C LEU A 10 -33.74 -0.35 25.91
N SER A 11 -33.03 0.53 25.22
CA SER A 11 -32.90 0.50 23.76
C SER A 11 -31.96 -0.66 23.38
N SER A 12 -32.55 -1.78 22.96
CA SER A 12 -31.83 -2.86 22.28
C SER A 12 -31.40 -2.39 20.88
N SER A 13 -30.21 -1.81 20.81
CA SER A 13 -29.52 -1.56 19.54
C SER A 13 -28.89 -2.88 19.08
N LEU A 14 -29.51 -3.49 18.07
CA LEU A 14 -28.99 -4.59 17.26
C LEU A 14 -27.54 -4.32 16.84
N TYR A 15 -26.60 -5.04 17.46
CA TYR A 15 -25.25 -5.22 16.93
C TYR A 15 -25.36 -6.04 15.63
N ARG A 16 -25.04 -5.40 14.51
CA ARG A 16 -24.93 -6.03 13.21
C ARG A 16 -23.49 -6.54 13.08
N ASP A 17 -23.31 -7.85 13.23
CA ASP A 17 -22.05 -8.54 12.97
C ASP A 17 -21.64 -8.32 11.51
N HIS A 18 -20.60 -7.52 11.31
CA HIS A 18 -19.80 -7.55 10.09
C HIS A 18 -18.58 -8.43 10.37
N SER A 19 -18.73 -9.73 10.10
CA SER A 19 -17.60 -10.64 9.89
C SER A 19 -16.80 -10.13 8.70
N LEU A 20 -15.68 -9.46 8.99
CA LEU A 20 -14.58 -9.28 8.05
C LEU A 20 -13.63 -10.48 8.20
N GLU A 21 -13.89 -11.51 7.40
CA GLU A 21 -12.87 -12.50 7.06
C GLU A 21 -11.71 -11.78 6.37
N SER A 22 -10.65 -11.57 7.13
CA SER A 22 -9.36 -11.09 6.61
C SER A 22 -8.48 -12.32 6.40
N ASP A 23 -8.60 -12.90 5.21
CA ASP A 23 -7.65 -13.87 4.70
C ASP A 23 -6.27 -13.21 4.57
N ARG A 24 -5.43 -13.52 5.56
CA ARG A 24 -4.00 -13.26 5.55
C ARG A 24 -3.31 -14.48 4.96
N THR A 25 -3.05 -14.46 3.66
CA THR A 25 -2.01 -15.31 3.08
C THR A 25 -0.72 -14.51 2.93
N ALA A 26 0.26 -14.93 3.74
CA ALA A 26 1.72 -14.91 3.53
C ALA A 26 2.17 -14.21 2.23
N ARG A 27 2.85 -13.06 2.27
CA ARG A 27 4.30 -12.88 2.54
C ARG A 27 5.19 -13.96 1.89
N ASP A 28 5.52 -13.74 0.62
CA ASP A 28 6.78 -14.14 0.01
C ASP A 28 7.52 -12.88 -0.45
N ASP A 29 8.27 -12.27 0.48
CA ASP A 29 9.28 -11.24 0.18
C ASP A 29 10.57 -11.95 -0.22
N ALA A 30 10.73 -12.22 -1.52
CA ALA A 30 11.97 -12.70 -2.11
C ALA A 30 12.53 -11.68 -3.11
N ALA A 31 13.57 -10.97 -2.65
CA ALA A 31 14.75 -10.56 -3.40
C ALA A 31 14.58 -10.11 -4.88
N MET A 32 14.50 -8.79 -5.08
CA MET A 32 15.01 -8.14 -6.30
C MET A 32 15.91 -6.98 -5.89
N GLY A 33 17.17 -7.34 -5.61
CA GLY A 33 18.27 -6.39 -5.56
C GLY A 33 18.70 -5.96 -6.97
N THR A 34 19.51 -4.91 -6.97
CA THR A 34 20.36 -4.41 -8.08
C THR A 34 19.69 -3.50 -9.10
N ARG A 35 19.97 -2.19 -9.03
CA ARG A 35 21.10 -1.50 -9.69
C ARG A 35 20.82 0.01 -9.70
N PHE A 36 21.43 0.74 -8.76
CA PHE A 36 21.66 2.17 -8.94
C PHE A 36 22.66 2.36 -10.09
N LYS A 37 22.20 2.85 -11.24
CA LYS A 37 23.05 3.40 -12.29
C LYS A 37 23.46 4.81 -11.88
N THR A 38 24.76 5.01 -11.66
CA THR A 38 25.39 6.32 -11.52
C THR A 38 25.35 7.08 -12.86
N PRO A 39 25.26 8.42 -12.84
CA PRO A 39 25.27 9.23 -14.04
C PRO A 39 26.69 9.36 -14.65
N ASN A 40 26.72 9.27 -15.97
CA ASN A 40 27.86 9.45 -16.88
C ASN A 40 28.69 10.71 -16.56
N GLN A 41 30.00 10.53 -16.39
CA GLN A 41 30.98 11.60 -16.61
C GLN A 41 31.22 11.77 -18.12
N PRO A 42 31.29 13.00 -18.65
CA PRO A 42 31.73 13.24 -20.02
C PRO A 42 33.24 13.03 -20.16
N GLN A 43 33.62 12.15 -21.09
CA GLN A 43 35.00 11.99 -21.54
C GLN A 43 35.39 13.20 -22.39
N VAL A 44 36.48 13.85 -21.99
CA VAL A 44 37.19 14.85 -22.79
C VAL A 44 38.14 14.07 -23.72
N PRO A 45 38.01 14.17 -25.06
CA PRO A 45 39.03 13.61 -25.93
C PRO A 45 40.26 14.52 -25.94
N GLU A 46 41.41 13.88 -25.72
CA GLU A 46 42.74 14.46 -25.75
C GLU A 46 43.13 14.90 -27.16
N ASN A 47 43.91 15.98 -27.16
CA ASN A 47 44.60 16.59 -28.29
C ASN A 47 45.66 15.62 -28.87
N GLU A 48 45.61 15.36 -30.17
CA GLU A 48 46.78 14.99 -30.98
C GLU A 48 46.78 15.89 -32.23
N GLY A 49 47.80 16.72 -32.41
CA GLY A 49 48.77 16.58 -33.50
C GLY A 49 48.13 16.85 -34.87
N GLY A 50 48.28 18.01 -35.50
CA GLY A 50 49.54 18.55 -35.96
C GLY A 50 49.79 18.18 -37.42
N GLU A 51 49.20 18.91 -38.37
CA GLU A 51 49.66 18.93 -39.77
C GLU A 51 49.61 20.35 -40.34
N ARG A 52 50.78 20.77 -40.84
CA ARG A 52 50.98 21.92 -41.70
C ARG A 52 50.42 21.58 -43.08
N GLY A 53 49.59 22.44 -43.64
CA GLY A 53 49.13 22.33 -45.01
C GLY A 53 48.54 23.63 -45.54
N ASP A 54 49.34 24.29 -46.38
CA ASP A 54 48.94 25.08 -47.53
C ASP A 54 48.06 26.33 -47.41
N ILE A 55 48.75 27.43 -47.68
CA ILE A 55 48.26 28.68 -48.25
C ILE A 55 47.49 28.36 -49.54
N MET A 56 46.16 28.42 -49.50
CA MET A 56 45.32 28.65 -50.68
C MET A 56 44.51 29.93 -50.54
N SER A 57 45.01 30.91 -51.28
CA SER A 57 44.29 32.07 -51.77
C SER A 57 43.16 31.62 -52.71
N LEU A 58 42.06 32.40 -52.73
CA LEU A 58 40.98 32.46 -53.73
C LEU A 58 39.88 31.38 -53.68
N ARG A 59 38.72 31.73 -53.09
CA ARG A 59 37.47 32.01 -53.83
C ARG A 59 36.34 32.31 -52.86
N GLY A 60 35.54 33.34 -53.16
CA GLY A 60 34.32 33.70 -52.45
C GLY A 60 33.29 32.57 -52.49
N ALA A 61 33.39 31.66 -51.52
CA ALA A 61 32.27 30.89 -51.05
C ALA A 61 31.51 31.80 -50.08
N GLU A 62 30.26 32.09 -50.43
CA GLU A 62 29.26 32.63 -49.52
C GLU A 62 29.13 31.66 -48.34
N PHE A 63 29.99 31.80 -47.33
CA PHE A 63 29.84 31.11 -46.06
C PHE A 63 28.59 31.72 -45.44
N ASN A 64 27.44 31.08 -45.66
CA ASN A 64 26.18 31.46 -45.06
C ASN A 64 26.15 30.83 -43.67
N PRO A 65 26.71 31.48 -42.62
CA PRO A 65 26.99 30.86 -41.33
C PRO A 65 25.71 30.51 -40.58
N THR A 66 24.56 31.00 -41.07
CA THR A 66 23.28 31.04 -40.36
C THR A 66 22.49 29.73 -40.41
N ALA A 67 22.85 28.78 -41.29
CA ALA A 67 22.10 27.53 -41.44
C ALA A 67 22.20 26.61 -40.20
N GLU A 68 23.23 26.77 -39.37
CA GLU A 68 23.44 25.94 -38.18
C GLU A 68 23.07 26.64 -36.87
N TRP A 69 22.65 27.91 -36.92
CA TRP A 69 22.36 28.67 -35.71
C TRP A 69 21.07 28.19 -35.03
N PRO A 70 20.99 28.19 -33.69
CA PRO A 70 19.76 27.85 -32.99
C PRO A 70 18.67 28.90 -33.26
N ASP A 71 17.41 28.50 -33.09
CA ASP A 71 16.23 29.35 -33.33
C ASP A 71 16.28 30.64 -32.48
N SER A 72 16.90 30.59 -31.30
CA SER A 72 17.10 31.73 -30.41
C SER A 72 17.98 32.86 -30.98
N CYS A 73 18.69 32.62 -32.08
CA CYS A 73 19.50 33.64 -32.74
C CYS A 73 18.70 34.60 -33.63
N PHE A 74 17.44 34.27 -33.90
CA PHE A 74 16.56 34.96 -34.85
C PHE A 74 15.40 35.60 -34.12
N ALA A 75 15.05 36.83 -34.48
CA ALA A 75 13.89 37.51 -33.90
C ALA A 75 12.56 36.89 -34.39
N TYR A 76 12.57 36.26 -35.56
CA TYR A 76 11.40 35.58 -36.10
C TYR A 76 11.75 34.23 -36.73
N VAL A 77 11.11 33.18 -36.22
CA VAL A 77 11.18 31.81 -36.73
C VAL A 77 9.75 31.36 -37.04
N PRO A 78 9.40 31.16 -38.32
CA PRO A 78 8.07 30.64 -38.65
C PRO A 78 7.93 29.18 -38.18
N PRO A 79 6.69 28.69 -37.96
CA PRO A 79 6.46 27.31 -37.48
C PRO A 79 7.09 26.24 -38.38
N SER A 80 7.18 26.49 -39.69
CA SER A 80 7.85 25.64 -40.69
C SER A 80 9.37 25.54 -40.52
N ALA A 81 10.00 26.50 -39.85
CA ALA A 81 11.45 26.60 -39.64
C ALA A 81 11.90 26.22 -38.23
N GLN A 82 10.95 25.88 -37.36
CA GLN A 82 11.20 25.60 -35.95
C GLN A 82 11.72 24.18 -35.76
N GLY A 83 12.71 24.03 -34.87
CA GLY A 83 13.28 22.73 -34.51
C GLY A 83 14.32 22.19 -35.50
N PRO A 84 14.82 20.95 -35.27
CA PRO A 84 15.98 20.40 -35.97
C PRO A 84 15.71 20.06 -37.45
N GLU A 85 14.48 19.64 -37.77
CA GLU A 85 14.03 19.26 -39.12
C GLU A 85 13.37 20.44 -39.87
N GLY A 86 13.28 21.61 -39.24
CA GLY A 86 12.64 22.79 -39.82
C GLY A 86 13.42 23.36 -41.01
N ASN A 87 12.70 24.02 -41.93
CA ASN A 87 13.33 24.71 -43.05
C ASN A 87 14.12 25.95 -42.57
N LYS A 88 15.40 25.75 -42.26
CA LYS A 88 16.33 26.77 -41.74
C LYS A 88 16.43 28.02 -42.61
N SER A 89 16.15 27.93 -43.91
CA SER A 89 16.17 29.07 -44.84
C SER A 89 15.04 30.09 -44.63
N GLU A 90 13.98 29.69 -43.91
CA GLU A 90 12.83 30.55 -43.63
C GLU A 90 12.98 31.39 -42.35
N ARG A 91 14.05 31.17 -41.57
CA ARG A 91 14.37 31.99 -40.39
C ARG A 91 14.76 33.40 -40.83
N LYS A 92 14.23 34.42 -40.15
CA LYS A 92 14.44 35.82 -40.53
C LYS A 92 15.02 36.62 -39.36
N LEU A 93 15.69 37.72 -39.71
CA LEU A 93 16.15 38.73 -38.76
C LEU A 93 17.08 38.16 -37.67
N PRO A 94 18.25 37.63 -38.05
CA PRO A 94 19.28 37.27 -37.07
C PRO A 94 19.68 38.52 -36.27
N TYR A 95 19.90 38.36 -34.96
CA TYR A 95 20.30 39.45 -34.07
C TYR A 95 21.22 39.02 -32.92
N ARG A 96 21.44 37.71 -32.75
CA ARG A 96 22.32 37.13 -31.74
C ARG A 96 23.25 36.10 -32.35
N TRP A 97 24.45 35.99 -31.79
CA TRP A 97 25.36 34.90 -32.02
C TRP A 97 24.87 33.60 -31.35
N PRO A 98 25.37 32.42 -31.78
CA PRO A 98 25.05 31.14 -31.13
C PRO A 98 25.45 31.05 -29.66
N ASP A 99 26.39 31.89 -29.20
CA ASP A 99 26.80 31.98 -27.79
C ASP A 99 25.81 32.79 -26.92
N GLY A 100 24.75 33.33 -27.53
CA GLY A 100 23.71 34.12 -26.87
C GLY A 100 24.01 35.61 -26.78
N ARG A 101 25.19 36.08 -27.21
CA ARG A 101 25.53 37.51 -27.22
C ARG A 101 24.81 38.22 -28.36
N ILE A 102 24.40 39.45 -28.12
CA ILE A 102 23.78 40.31 -29.13
C ILE A 102 24.85 40.73 -30.14
N ASP A 103 24.58 40.50 -31.42
CA ASP A 103 25.41 40.98 -32.51
C ASP A 103 24.88 42.33 -32.98
N LEU A 104 25.68 43.38 -32.79
CA LEU A 104 25.30 44.75 -33.14
C LEU A 104 25.04 44.95 -34.64
N ASP A 105 25.82 44.30 -35.51
CA ASP A 105 25.72 44.46 -36.95
C ASP A 105 24.48 43.73 -37.47
N HIS A 106 24.24 42.51 -36.98
CA HIS A 106 23.02 41.77 -37.30
C HIS A 106 21.78 42.44 -36.72
N LEU A 107 21.82 42.95 -35.49
CA LEU A 107 20.70 43.66 -34.88
C LEU A 107 20.34 44.94 -35.66
N ARG A 108 21.32 45.75 -36.04
CA ARG A 108 21.09 46.96 -36.87
C ARG A 108 20.52 46.59 -38.24
N ASN A 109 21.07 45.55 -38.89
CA ASN A 109 20.56 45.06 -40.16
C ASN A 109 19.13 44.53 -40.04
N ALA A 110 18.82 43.82 -38.95
CA ALA A 110 17.47 43.31 -38.67
C ALA A 110 16.47 44.47 -38.50
N LEU A 111 16.82 45.50 -37.73
CA LEU A 111 16.00 46.70 -37.57
C LEU A 111 15.79 47.44 -38.91
N ALA A 112 16.85 47.59 -39.71
CA ALA A 112 16.76 48.25 -41.02
C ALA A 112 15.90 47.46 -42.04
N ARG A 113 15.92 46.12 -41.98
CA ARG A 113 15.13 45.23 -42.84
C ARG A 113 13.76 44.88 -42.27
N TRP A 114 13.38 45.50 -41.15
CA TRP A 114 12.13 45.22 -40.46
C TRP A 114 10.91 45.40 -41.36
N SER A 115 10.82 46.52 -42.08
CA SER A 115 9.70 46.83 -42.98
C SER A 115 9.63 45.94 -44.23
N GLN A 116 10.74 45.27 -44.57
CA GLN A 116 10.87 44.40 -45.74
C GLN A 116 10.58 42.93 -45.42
N THR A 117 10.48 42.57 -44.14
CA THR A 117 10.27 41.19 -43.72
C THR A 117 8.79 40.85 -43.73
N GLU A 118 8.43 39.77 -44.40
CA GLU A 118 7.08 39.23 -44.40
C GLU A 118 6.86 38.38 -43.14
N PHE A 119 5.75 38.62 -42.45
CA PHE A 119 5.35 37.89 -41.24
C PHE A 119 4.03 37.18 -41.50
N HIS A 120 3.90 35.94 -41.00
CA HIS A 120 2.66 35.17 -41.16
C HIS A 120 1.48 35.74 -40.36
N SER A 121 1.75 36.47 -39.26
CA SER A 121 0.72 37.10 -38.44
C SER A 121 1.20 38.44 -37.86
N GLN A 122 0.25 39.32 -37.56
CA GLN A 122 0.53 40.61 -36.93
C GLN A 122 1.03 40.45 -35.47
N GLU A 123 0.60 39.40 -34.79
CA GLU A 123 1.08 39.04 -33.44
C GLU A 123 2.56 38.64 -33.48
N ALA A 124 2.95 37.77 -34.41
CA ALA A 124 4.35 37.38 -34.58
C ALA A 124 5.24 38.56 -34.98
N LYS A 125 4.71 39.48 -35.80
CA LYS A 125 5.38 40.76 -36.10
C LYS A 125 5.58 41.59 -34.83
N MET A 126 4.63 41.59 -33.90
CA MET A 126 4.79 42.35 -32.65
C MET A 126 5.76 41.71 -31.68
N ASP A 127 5.76 40.39 -31.57
CA ASP A 127 6.68 39.67 -30.70
C ASP A 127 8.13 39.77 -31.18
N ALA A 128 8.36 39.61 -32.49
CA ALA A 128 9.68 39.80 -33.08
C ALA A 128 10.20 41.24 -32.91
N LEU A 129 9.31 42.25 -33.04
CA LEU A 129 9.69 43.64 -32.77
C LEU A 129 10.04 43.86 -31.29
N ARG A 130 9.25 43.28 -30.37
CA ARG A 130 9.50 43.36 -28.92
C ARG A 130 10.86 42.77 -28.57
N GLU A 131 11.23 41.66 -29.19
CA GLU A 131 12.53 41.02 -29.02
C GLU A 131 13.68 41.87 -29.54
N LEU A 132 13.56 42.42 -30.76
CA LEU A 132 14.56 43.33 -31.32
C LEU A 132 14.72 44.60 -30.48
N CYS A 133 13.61 45.19 -30.02
CA CYS A 133 13.65 46.39 -29.19
C CYS A 133 14.21 46.13 -27.79
N ARG A 134 13.94 44.94 -27.21
CA ARG A 134 14.57 44.53 -25.95
C ARG A 134 16.08 44.41 -26.12
N ALA A 135 16.53 43.76 -27.20
CA ALA A 135 17.94 43.64 -27.51
C ALA A 135 18.59 45.01 -27.78
N ALA A 136 17.97 45.88 -28.57
CA ALA A 136 18.44 47.23 -28.85
C ALA A 136 18.60 48.07 -27.60
N LYS A 137 17.63 47.98 -26.66
CA LYS A 137 17.72 48.66 -25.36
C LYS A 137 18.86 48.14 -24.51
N GLU A 138 19.13 46.84 -24.53
CA GLU A 138 20.22 46.20 -23.78
C GLU A 138 21.60 46.68 -24.26
N VAL A 139 21.76 46.93 -25.57
CA VAL A 139 23.02 47.41 -26.16
C VAL A 139 23.08 48.93 -26.41
N GLY A 140 22.03 49.67 -26.04
CA GLY A 140 21.97 51.13 -26.25
C GLY A 140 21.88 51.57 -27.71
N VAL A 141 21.25 50.78 -28.58
CA VAL A 141 20.95 51.17 -29.97
C VAL A 141 19.60 51.87 -30.02
N GLU A 142 19.59 53.15 -30.38
CA GLU A 142 18.38 53.92 -30.61
C GLU A 142 17.75 53.56 -31.96
N SER A 143 16.44 53.34 -31.97
CA SER A 143 15.68 52.98 -33.17
C SER A 143 14.27 53.54 -33.07
N GLU A 144 13.84 54.30 -34.07
CA GLU A 144 12.52 54.92 -34.16
C GLU A 144 11.38 53.89 -33.97
N LEU A 145 11.60 52.65 -34.44
CA LEU A 145 10.65 51.54 -34.29
C LEU A 145 10.35 51.15 -32.84
N CYS A 146 11.25 51.48 -31.90
CA CYS A 146 11.16 51.10 -30.49
C CYS A 146 10.57 52.19 -29.60
N GLU A 147 10.57 53.44 -30.06
CA GLU A 147 10.07 54.59 -29.28
C GLU A 147 8.55 54.75 -29.40
N GLU A 148 7.98 54.40 -30.55
CA GLU A 148 6.61 54.81 -30.92
C GLU A 148 5.49 53.97 -30.24
N ARG A 149 5.82 52.86 -29.56
CA ARG A 149 4.80 51.93 -29.02
C ARG A 149 4.87 51.58 -27.53
N LEU A 150 5.93 51.90 -26.81
CA LEU A 150 6.01 51.65 -25.37
C LEU A 150 5.33 52.75 -24.52
N SER A 151 5.07 53.92 -25.10
CA SER A 151 4.43 55.08 -24.45
C SER A 151 2.90 55.10 -24.63
N SER A 152 2.33 54.19 -25.42
CA SER A 152 0.89 54.13 -25.66
C SER A 152 0.16 53.40 -24.52
N LYS A 153 -0.23 54.18 -23.50
CA LYS A 153 -1.43 53.99 -22.68
C LYS A 153 -1.59 52.61 -22.01
N ILE A 154 -0.86 52.39 -20.93
CA ILE A 154 -1.44 51.65 -19.79
C ILE A 154 -2.32 52.66 -19.06
N GLY A 155 -3.64 52.53 -19.19
CA GLY A 155 -4.61 53.39 -18.54
C GLY A 155 -4.50 53.32 -17.01
N GLU A 156 -3.89 54.34 -16.41
CA GLU A 156 -3.69 54.48 -14.96
C GLU A 156 -4.97 54.77 -14.16
N SER A 157 -6.14 54.92 -14.79
CA SER A 157 -7.31 55.47 -14.11
C SER A 157 -8.26 54.45 -13.45
N ASN A 158 -7.94 53.15 -13.41
CA ASN A 158 -8.80 52.17 -12.71
C ASN A 158 -8.06 51.07 -11.91
N MET A 159 -6.73 51.01 -11.98
CA MET A 159 -5.95 49.96 -11.31
C MET A 159 -5.72 50.21 -9.81
N GLY A 160 -5.90 51.46 -9.33
CA GLY A 160 -5.73 51.80 -7.92
C GLY A 160 -6.79 51.15 -7.04
N GLU A 161 -8.07 51.34 -7.38
CA GLU A 161 -9.18 50.80 -6.61
C GLU A 161 -9.20 49.26 -6.62
N GLU A 162 -8.82 48.63 -7.74
CA GLU A 162 -8.74 47.17 -7.84
C GLU A 162 -7.62 46.60 -6.96
N LYS A 163 -6.45 47.27 -6.91
CA LYS A 163 -5.35 46.88 -6.03
C LYS A 163 -5.74 47.01 -4.56
N ASP A 164 -6.43 48.09 -4.19
CA ASP A 164 -6.86 48.31 -2.81
C ASP A 164 -7.89 47.25 -2.36
N ARG A 165 -8.84 46.88 -3.24
CA ARG A 165 -9.77 45.76 -2.99
C ARG A 165 -9.02 44.44 -2.81
N ARG A 166 -8.02 44.16 -3.64
CA ARG A 166 -7.24 42.93 -3.55
C ARG A 166 -6.39 42.88 -2.28
N ILE A 167 -5.84 44.01 -1.85
CA ILE A 167 -5.10 44.13 -0.60
C ILE A 167 -6.03 43.83 0.58
N ALA A 168 -7.21 44.45 0.62
CA ALA A 168 -8.19 44.21 1.70
C ALA A 168 -8.65 42.74 1.75
N GLU A 169 -8.86 42.11 0.59
CA GLU A 169 -9.21 40.68 0.50
C GLU A 169 -8.07 39.79 1.04
N LEU A 170 -6.83 40.05 0.63
CA LEU A 170 -5.67 39.30 1.10
C LEU A 170 -5.42 39.49 2.60
N GLU A 171 -5.64 40.68 3.15
CA GLU A 171 -5.55 40.94 4.59
C GLU A 171 -6.62 40.19 5.39
N ALA A 172 -7.86 40.15 4.89
CA ALA A 172 -8.92 39.37 5.49
C ALA A 172 -8.60 37.86 5.49
N GLU A 173 -8.04 37.37 4.38
CA GLU A 173 -7.64 35.97 4.24
C GLU A 173 -6.46 35.61 5.15
N ILE A 174 -5.45 36.47 5.28
CA ILE A 174 -4.34 36.28 6.23
C ILE A 174 -4.88 36.18 7.65
N LYS A 175 -5.83 37.04 8.03
CA LYS A 175 -6.45 37.02 9.36
C LYS A 175 -7.25 35.73 9.60
N ARG A 176 -7.97 35.24 8.58
CA ARG A 176 -8.69 33.97 8.61
C ARG A 176 -7.73 32.79 8.84
N LEU A 177 -6.68 32.70 8.03
CA LEU A 177 -5.67 31.63 8.12
C LEU A 177 -4.92 31.64 9.45
N GLN A 178 -4.63 32.82 10.02
CA GLN A 178 -4.03 32.93 11.35
C GLN A 178 -4.96 32.38 12.45
N GLY A 179 -6.28 32.61 12.36
CA GLY A 179 -7.27 32.04 13.27
C GLY A 179 -7.35 30.51 13.19
N GLU A 180 -7.30 29.96 11.97
CA GLU A 180 -7.29 28.51 11.74
C GLU A 180 -6.01 27.84 12.26
N LEU A 181 -4.86 28.49 12.06
CA LEU A 181 -3.57 28.03 12.60
C LEU A 181 -3.59 28.02 14.13
N ALA A 182 -4.14 29.05 14.78
CA ALA A 182 -4.27 29.08 16.24
C ALA A 182 -5.17 27.95 16.76
N THR A 183 -6.30 27.72 16.11
CA THR A 183 -7.24 26.63 16.46
C THR A 183 -6.57 25.26 16.29
N SER A 184 -5.83 25.07 15.21
CA SER A 184 -5.12 23.81 14.93
C SER A 184 -4.00 23.55 15.94
N ARG A 185 -3.23 24.58 16.32
CA ARG A 185 -2.22 24.46 17.39
C ARG A 185 -2.83 24.07 18.72
N GLN A 186 -3.96 24.67 19.10
CA GLN A 186 -4.65 24.31 20.34
C GLN A 186 -5.14 22.85 20.32
N LYS A 187 -5.64 22.36 19.17
CA LYS A 187 -6.01 20.94 19.02
C LYS A 187 -4.81 20.02 19.16
N ILE A 188 -3.68 20.36 18.55
CA ILE A 188 -2.43 19.59 18.67
C ILE A 188 -1.98 19.55 20.14
N GLU A 189 -1.96 20.69 20.84
CA GLU A 189 -1.58 20.75 22.26
C GLU A 189 -2.49 19.89 23.15
N ILE A 190 -3.80 19.88 22.89
CA ILE A 190 -4.75 19.01 23.63
C ILE A 190 -4.46 17.53 23.35
N LEU A 191 -4.14 17.18 22.11
CA LEU A 191 -3.82 15.81 21.70
C LEU A 191 -2.45 15.35 22.19
N GLU A 192 -1.50 16.25 22.38
CA GLU A 192 -0.17 15.95 22.93
C GLU A 192 -0.20 15.86 24.46
N ARG A 193 -1.00 16.71 25.14
CA ARG A 193 -1.14 16.68 26.61
C ARG A 193 -1.91 15.50 27.13
N LYS A 194 -2.98 15.11 26.42
CA LYS A 194 -3.55 13.80 26.64
C LYS A 194 -2.48 12.87 26.11
N GLU A 195 -1.87 12.03 26.94
CA GLU A 195 -0.98 10.97 26.48
C GLU A 195 -1.78 9.67 26.34
N PRO A 196 -2.83 9.60 25.48
CA PRO A 196 -3.67 8.42 25.40
C PRO A 196 -2.85 7.20 24.96
N HIS A 197 -1.73 7.43 24.28
CA HIS A 197 -0.79 6.39 23.90
C HIS A 197 -0.20 5.65 25.11
N LYS A 198 0.18 6.35 26.18
CA LYS A 198 0.72 5.67 27.39
C LYS A 198 -0.36 4.87 28.10
N THR A 199 -1.59 5.40 28.17
CA THR A 199 -2.72 4.65 28.75
C THR A 199 -3.10 3.43 27.91
N PHE A 200 -3.09 3.54 26.58
CA PHE A 200 -3.36 2.41 25.70
C PHE A 200 -2.24 1.37 25.71
N GLN A 201 -0.99 1.78 25.78
CA GLN A 201 0.14 0.85 25.94
C GLN A 201 0.04 0.09 27.26
N ALA A 202 -0.24 0.78 28.37
CA ALA A 202 -0.43 0.13 29.67
C ALA A 202 -1.60 -0.87 29.62
N GLU A 203 -2.71 -0.49 28.98
CA GLU A 203 -3.87 -1.37 28.82
C GLU A 203 -3.57 -2.58 27.92
N LEU A 204 -2.81 -2.41 26.84
CA LEU A 204 -2.37 -3.50 25.99
C LEU A 204 -1.46 -4.49 26.74
N GLU A 205 -0.52 -4.00 27.54
CA GLU A 205 0.33 -4.88 28.35
C GLU A 205 -0.47 -5.59 29.45
N ARG A 206 -1.44 -4.91 30.07
CA ARG A 206 -2.39 -5.53 31.01
C ARG A 206 -3.17 -6.66 30.35
N LEU A 207 -3.79 -6.41 29.20
CA LEU A 207 -4.57 -7.41 28.46
C LEU A 207 -3.71 -8.57 27.93
N LYS A 208 -2.43 -8.32 27.60
CA LYS A 208 -1.49 -9.40 27.24
C LYS A 208 -1.16 -10.28 28.43
N ALA A 209 -0.92 -9.70 29.61
CA ALA A 209 -0.69 -10.46 30.83
C ALA A 209 -1.91 -11.31 31.19
N GLU A 210 -3.10 -10.71 31.18
CA GLU A 210 -4.37 -11.40 31.46
C GLU A 210 -4.63 -12.56 30.46
N ASN A 211 -4.38 -12.35 29.16
CA ASN A 211 -4.50 -13.41 28.17
C ASN A 211 -3.50 -14.56 28.38
N LYS A 212 -2.30 -14.26 28.86
CA LYS A 212 -1.30 -15.29 29.19
C LYS A 212 -1.77 -16.12 30.38
N GLU A 213 -2.22 -15.46 31.44
CA GLU A 213 -2.78 -16.12 32.63
C GLU A 213 -3.99 -16.99 32.30
N LEU A 214 -4.92 -16.49 31.47
CA LEU A 214 -6.09 -17.25 31.03
C LEU A 214 -5.71 -18.49 30.20
N LYS A 215 -4.69 -18.41 29.35
CA LYS A 215 -4.20 -19.57 28.58
C LYS A 215 -3.58 -20.62 29.49
N GLU A 216 -2.76 -20.21 30.45
CA GLU A 216 -2.16 -21.10 31.44
C GLU A 216 -3.24 -21.75 32.30
N TRP A 217 -4.21 -20.98 32.79
CA TRP A 217 -5.35 -21.50 33.55
C TRP A 217 -6.17 -22.51 32.73
N LYS A 218 -6.53 -22.17 31.48
CA LYS A 218 -7.26 -23.08 30.59
C LYS A 218 -6.50 -24.38 30.35
N SER A 219 -5.18 -24.32 30.17
CA SER A 219 -4.36 -25.52 29.99
C SER A 219 -4.33 -26.41 31.24
N LYS A 220 -4.32 -25.82 32.44
CA LYS A 220 -4.40 -26.55 33.72
C LYS A 220 -5.75 -27.22 33.89
N VAL A 221 -6.84 -26.49 33.67
CA VAL A 221 -8.20 -27.03 33.77
C VAL A 221 -8.41 -28.20 32.81
N ILE A 222 -7.95 -28.08 31.56
CA ILE A 222 -8.04 -29.18 30.59
C ILE A 222 -7.20 -30.38 31.04
N ALA A 223 -5.99 -30.15 31.57
CA ALA A 223 -5.15 -31.24 32.07
C ALA A 223 -5.74 -31.94 33.31
N GLU A 224 -6.40 -31.20 34.21
CA GLU A 224 -7.12 -31.73 35.36
C GLU A 224 -8.34 -32.55 34.92
N GLU A 225 -9.16 -32.04 34.00
CA GLU A 225 -10.32 -32.76 33.45
C GLU A 225 -9.89 -34.06 32.74
N LEU A 226 -8.82 -34.03 31.95
CA LEU A 226 -8.28 -35.23 31.29
C LEU A 226 -7.75 -36.24 32.32
N ALA A 227 -7.12 -35.78 33.39
CA ALA A 227 -6.63 -36.66 34.46
C ALA A 227 -7.78 -37.34 35.20
N GLU A 228 -8.87 -36.62 35.47
CA GLU A 228 -10.08 -37.16 36.09
C GLU A 228 -10.74 -38.22 35.20
N LYS A 229 -10.99 -37.90 33.92
CA LYS A 229 -11.55 -38.85 32.95
C LYS A 229 -10.68 -40.09 32.77
N ALA A 230 -9.36 -39.92 32.69
CA ALA A 230 -8.42 -41.06 32.61
C ALA A 230 -8.51 -41.96 33.85
N SER A 231 -8.70 -41.38 35.05
CA SER A 231 -8.91 -42.14 36.28
C SER A 231 -10.24 -42.90 36.26
N GLU A 232 -11.33 -42.27 35.82
CA GLU A 232 -12.65 -42.92 35.72
C GLU A 232 -12.61 -44.13 34.76
N VAL A 233 -11.99 -43.95 33.60
CA VAL A 233 -11.82 -45.02 32.61
C VAL A 233 -11.04 -46.19 33.20
N GLU A 234 -9.94 -45.93 33.91
CA GLU A 234 -9.15 -47.00 34.52
C GLU A 234 -9.89 -47.72 35.64
N ASP A 235 -10.64 -46.99 36.47
CA ASP A 235 -11.47 -47.59 37.53
C ASP A 235 -12.54 -48.52 36.94
N LEU A 236 -13.11 -48.17 35.79
CA LEU A 236 -14.03 -49.04 35.05
C LEU A 236 -13.32 -50.25 34.43
N ARG A 237 -12.10 -50.10 33.91
CA ARG A 237 -11.29 -51.23 33.40
C ARG A 237 -10.98 -52.22 34.51
N ILE A 238 -10.60 -51.74 35.69
CA ILE A 238 -10.35 -52.57 36.87
C ILE A 238 -11.64 -53.29 37.30
N ARG A 239 -12.78 -52.57 37.35
CA ARG A 239 -14.08 -53.18 37.68
C ARG A 239 -14.53 -54.24 36.67
N ALA A 240 -14.26 -54.02 35.39
CA ALA A 240 -14.49 -55.00 34.34
C ALA A 240 -13.49 -56.19 34.35
N GLY A 241 -12.47 -56.15 35.21
CA GLY A 241 -11.42 -57.17 35.30
C GLY A 241 -10.43 -57.14 34.13
N LEU A 242 -10.34 -56.01 33.41
CA LEU A 242 -9.44 -55.81 32.26
C LEU A 242 -8.06 -55.28 32.65
N SER A 243 -7.93 -54.73 33.86
CA SER A 243 -6.71 -54.18 34.43
C SER A 243 -6.54 -54.61 35.88
N ASP A 244 -5.28 -54.70 36.33
CA ASP A 244 -4.93 -54.91 37.73
C ASP A 244 -4.79 -53.56 38.46
N GLU A 245 -5.29 -53.47 39.70
CA GLU A 245 -5.15 -52.27 40.56
C GLU A 245 -3.67 -51.85 40.76
N ARG A 246 -2.73 -52.80 40.65
CA ARG A 246 -1.29 -52.56 40.81
C ARG A 246 -0.69 -51.69 39.71
N ASP A 247 -1.26 -51.72 38.51
CA ASP A 247 -0.76 -50.96 37.35
C ASP A 247 -1.57 -49.68 37.07
N ARG A 248 -2.60 -49.40 37.89
CA ARG A 248 -3.50 -48.23 37.77
C ARG A 248 -2.76 -46.92 37.47
N SER A 249 -1.72 -46.60 38.24
CA SER A 249 -0.98 -45.36 38.06
C SER A 249 -0.26 -45.27 36.71
N LYS A 250 0.23 -46.39 36.17
CA LYS A 250 0.91 -46.40 34.86
C LYS A 250 -0.10 -46.28 33.72
N ASP A 251 -1.23 -46.94 33.84
CA ASP A 251 -2.28 -46.92 32.82
C ASP A 251 -2.95 -45.56 32.73
N ILE A 252 -3.20 -44.89 33.88
CA ILE A 252 -3.68 -43.49 33.91
C ILE A 252 -2.73 -42.56 33.15
N GLU A 253 -1.40 -42.70 33.34
CA GLU A 253 -0.41 -41.89 32.61
C GLU A 253 -0.39 -42.18 31.09
N GLN A 254 -0.78 -43.38 30.66
CA GLN A 254 -0.95 -43.68 29.24
C GLN A 254 -2.26 -43.08 28.70
N LEU A 255 -3.35 -43.19 29.45
CA LEU A 255 -4.67 -42.67 29.09
C LEU A 255 -4.69 -41.14 29.01
N LYS A 256 -3.93 -40.44 29.86
CA LYS A 256 -3.75 -38.96 29.80
C LYS A 256 -3.23 -38.45 28.45
N LYS A 257 -2.65 -39.31 27.60
CA LYS A 257 -2.16 -38.93 26.26
C LYS A 257 -3.26 -38.92 25.21
N LEU A 258 -4.42 -39.49 25.51
CA LEU A 258 -5.59 -39.51 24.63
C LEU A 258 -6.36 -38.20 24.75
N ASN A 259 -7.17 -37.88 23.73
CA ASN A 259 -8.06 -36.73 23.78
C ASN A 259 -9.31 -37.05 24.64
N ALA A 260 -10.00 -35.99 25.10
CA ALA A 260 -11.17 -36.14 25.97
C ALA A 260 -12.28 -36.98 25.33
N GLU A 261 -12.52 -36.80 24.02
CA GLU A 261 -13.57 -37.52 23.29
C GLU A 261 -13.31 -39.04 23.22
N ALA A 262 -12.05 -39.46 23.05
CA ALA A 262 -11.69 -40.87 23.09
C ALA A 262 -11.90 -41.47 24.48
N LEU A 263 -11.53 -40.72 25.54
CA LEU A 263 -11.77 -41.15 26.92
C LEU A 263 -13.26 -41.29 27.22
N ASP A 264 -14.09 -40.36 26.76
CA ASP A 264 -15.55 -40.42 26.95
C ASP A 264 -16.15 -41.66 26.26
N LYS A 265 -15.74 -41.96 25.01
CA LYS A 265 -16.19 -43.19 24.30
C LYS A 265 -15.74 -44.45 25.01
N MET A 266 -14.47 -44.51 25.44
CA MET A 266 -13.95 -45.64 26.20
C MET A 266 -14.72 -45.85 27.51
N ARG A 267 -15.04 -44.75 28.21
CA ARG A 267 -15.83 -44.79 29.44
C ARG A 267 -17.22 -45.38 29.17
N ASP A 268 -17.91 -44.92 28.14
CA ASP A 268 -19.26 -45.36 27.82
C ASP A 268 -19.28 -46.85 27.40
N ASP A 269 -18.31 -47.30 26.60
CA ASP A 269 -18.15 -48.71 26.23
C ASP A 269 -17.88 -49.60 27.46
N LEU A 270 -16.98 -49.17 28.35
CA LEU A 270 -16.65 -49.90 29.57
C LEU A 270 -17.82 -49.92 30.56
N LEU A 271 -18.58 -48.83 30.66
CA LEU A 271 -19.81 -48.79 31.47
C LEU A 271 -20.82 -49.83 30.98
N ALA A 272 -20.98 -49.99 29.66
CA ALA A 272 -21.85 -51.02 29.11
C ALA A 272 -21.37 -52.43 29.47
N VAL A 273 -20.06 -52.69 29.38
CA VAL A 273 -19.46 -53.98 29.78
C VAL A 273 -19.64 -54.25 31.27
N VAL A 274 -19.35 -53.28 32.13
CA VAL A 274 -19.55 -53.40 33.59
C VAL A 274 -21.00 -53.69 33.91
N THR A 275 -21.94 -52.93 33.31
CA THR A 275 -23.37 -53.14 33.52
C THR A 275 -23.81 -54.54 33.10
N MET A 276 -23.28 -55.04 31.99
CA MET A 276 -23.54 -56.41 31.52
C MET A 276 -23.04 -57.44 32.54
N ILE A 277 -21.80 -57.30 33.03
CA ILE A 277 -21.20 -58.20 34.03
C ILE A 277 -22.00 -58.19 35.34
N GLU A 278 -22.39 -57.01 35.84
CA GLU A 278 -23.16 -56.86 37.07
C GLU A 278 -24.60 -57.39 36.96
N SER A 279 -25.16 -57.41 35.75
CA SER A 279 -26.50 -57.95 35.49
C SER A 279 -26.54 -59.48 35.45
N GLU A 280 -25.40 -60.15 35.26
CA GLU A 280 -25.33 -61.61 35.25
C GLU A 280 -25.43 -62.18 36.67
N PRO A 281 -26.23 -63.23 36.90
CA PRO A 281 -26.43 -63.80 38.23
C PRO A 281 -25.12 -64.39 38.77
N ALA A 282 -24.54 -63.71 39.76
CA ALA A 282 -23.32 -64.12 40.45
C ALA A 282 -23.49 -65.50 41.09
N GLY A 283 -22.93 -66.53 40.46
CA GLY A 283 -22.91 -67.88 41.00
C GLY A 283 -21.79 -68.72 40.39
N PRO A 284 -21.29 -69.75 41.08
CA PRO A 284 -20.21 -70.64 40.60
C PRO A 284 -20.55 -71.43 39.33
N LYS A 285 -21.77 -71.27 38.80
CA LYS A 285 -22.25 -71.83 37.53
C LYS A 285 -22.61 -70.74 36.50
N ALA A 286 -22.18 -69.49 36.69
CA ALA A 286 -22.09 -68.52 35.60
C ALA A 286 -21.06 -69.04 34.60
N ARG A 287 -21.46 -70.06 33.84
CA ARG A 287 -20.74 -70.52 32.66
C ARG A 287 -20.68 -69.30 31.78
N PHE A 288 -19.47 -68.83 31.48
CA PHE A 288 -19.22 -67.90 30.38
C PHE A 288 -20.11 -68.35 29.22
N ARG A 289 -21.26 -67.69 29.05
CA ARG A 289 -22.02 -67.79 27.82
C ARG A 289 -21.26 -66.89 26.88
N VAL A 290 -20.06 -67.33 26.47
CA VAL A 290 -19.47 -66.83 25.23
C VAL A 290 -20.63 -66.92 24.25
N PRO A 291 -21.14 -65.80 23.69
CA PRO A 291 -22.13 -65.89 22.63
C PRO A 291 -21.54 -66.89 21.67
N ARG A 292 -22.22 -68.03 21.47
CA ARG A 292 -21.68 -69.13 20.66
C ARG A 292 -21.10 -68.46 19.43
N SER A 293 -19.82 -68.74 19.12
CA SER A 293 -19.09 -68.15 17.99
C SER A 293 -19.93 -68.12 16.70
N ASP A 294 -20.88 -69.05 16.62
CA ASP A 294 -21.97 -69.14 15.66
C ASP A 294 -22.70 -67.81 15.43
N SER A 295 -23.01 -66.98 16.43
CA SER A 295 -23.72 -65.71 16.21
C SER A 295 -22.92 -64.69 15.39
N LEU A 296 -21.62 -64.55 15.64
CA LEU A 296 -20.76 -63.65 14.86
C LEU A 296 -20.49 -64.25 13.47
N VAL A 297 -20.31 -65.56 13.39
CA VAL A 297 -20.15 -66.30 12.13
C VAL A 297 -21.39 -66.17 11.27
N GLU A 298 -22.59 -66.25 11.84
CA GLU A 298 -23.86 -66.07 11.14
C GLU A 298 -24.06 -64.60 10.72
N GLN A 299 -23.72 -63.60 11.55
CA GLN A 299 -23.76 -62.19 11.11
C GLN A 299 -22.82 -61.93 9.94
N VAL A 300 -21.57 -62.39 10.01
CA VAL A 300 -20.62 -62.26 8.90
C VAL A 300 -21.13 -63.00 7.66
N ARG A 301 -21.75 -64.18 7.84
CA ARG A 301 -22.31 -64.96 6.74
C ARG A 301 -23.52 -64.27 6.10
N GLU A 302 -24.40 -63.68 6.89
CA GLU A 302 -25.52 -62.87 6.41
C GLU A 302 -25.01 -61.66 5.63
N THR A 303 -23.99 -60.98 6.14
CA THR A 303 -23.45 -59.77 5.50
C THR A 303 -22.75 -60.09 4.17
N LEU A 304 -21.99 -61.20 4.11
CA LEU A 304 -21.21 -61.59 2.92
C LEU A 304 -22.01 -62.41 1.90
N TYR A 305 -22.92 -63.25 2.36
CA TYR A 305 -23.60 -64.24 1.54
C TYR A 305 -25.13 -64.11 1.54
N GLY A 306 -25.71 -63.23 2.37
CA GLY A 306 -27.14 -62.91 2.37
C GLY A 306 -28.04 -63.97 2.99
N TYR A 307 -27.51 -64.87 3.82
CA TYR A 307 -28.29 -65.91 4.51
C TYR A 307 -27.74 -66.23 5.90
N THR A 308 -28.60 -66.75 6.78
CA THR A 308 -28.22 -67.23 8.12
C THR A 308 -28.52 -68.72 8.25
N ARG A 309 -27.84 -69.42 9.17
CA ARG A 309 -28.20 -70.79 9.53
C ARG A 309 -28.79 -70.84 10.94
N ASP A 310 -29.85 -71.63 11.10
CA ASP A 310 -30.41 -71.92 12.42
C ASP A 310 -29.54 -72.94 13.20
N ASP A 311 -29.90 -73.21 14.45
CA ASP A 311 -29.20 -74.18 15.31
C ASP A 311 -29.17 -75.62 14.73
N LYS A 312 -29.98 -75.92 13.70
CA LYS A 312 -30.01 -77.21 12.98
C LYS A 312 -29.19 -77.18 11.69
N GLY A 313 -28.64 -76.02 11.31
CA GLY A 313 -27.89 -75.81 10.09
C GLY A 313 -28.75 -75.52 8.86
N GLU A 314 -30.06 -75.30 9.02
CA GLU A 314 -30.97 -74.95 7.93
C GLU A 314 -30.77 -73.48 7.53
N VAL A 315 -30.71 -73.24 6.22
CA VAL A 315 -30.47 -71.90 5.65
C VAL A 315 -31.79 -71.14 5.58
N SER A 316 -31.85 -69.95 6.18
CA SER A 316 -32.90 -68.93 6.01
C SER A 316 -32.36 -67.71 5.28
#